data_AF-A0A969EUV7-F1
#
_entry.id   AF-A0A969EUV7-F1
#
_cell.length_a   1.000
_cell.length_b   1.000
_cell.length_c   1.000
_cell.angle_alpha   90.00
_cell.angle_beta   90.00
_cell.angle_gamma   90.00
#
_symmetry.space_group_name_H-M   'P 1'
#
loop_
_entity.id
_entity.type
_entity.pdbx_description
1 polymer ?
#
loop_
_entity_poly.entity_id
_entity_poly.type
_entity_poly.pdbx_seq_one_letter_code
_entity_poly.pdbx_strand_id
1 'polypeptide(L)'
;MKNDNWSALLRVREHRETQARAQLQEYRNQLAVCKRRLNQRQQAVARYQSWLSRREAELFAQLQTQPAKLRTVEDYQATLKGLRTEQEKLLVQLQQARDAANQGEGLVKQAEARVQKAAKAKEKLLEFTARQRQADQRQQEYAEEAELEEVAVSGLCCCAVLTAVGVRPRTHPYHRTPRAAGGIPKPAPNACW
;
A
#
# COMPACT_ATOMS: atom_id res chain seq x y z
N MET A 1 -8.66 6.19 -29.88
CA MET A 1 -7.28 6.11 -29.34
C MET A 1 -7.04 6.89 -28.04
N LYS A 2 -7.96 7.72 -27.51
CA LYS A 2 -7.73 8.45 -26.23
C LYS A 2 -7.85 7.56 -24.97
N ASN A 3 -8.63 6.47 -25.04
CA ASN A 3 -8.91 5.61 -23.87
C ASN A 3 -7.74 4.71 -23.44
N ASP A 4 -6.86 4.35 -24.37
CA ASP A 4 -5.73 3.46 -24.08
C ASP A 4 -4.71 4.13 -23.14
N ASN A 5 -4.58 5.45 -23.22
CA ASN A 5 -3.63 6.23 -22.42
C ASN A 5 -3.98 6.20 -20.92
N TRP A 6 -5.27 6.29 -20.56
CA TRP A 6 -5.71 6.24 -19.16
C TRP A 6 -5.42 4.88 -18.51
N SER A 7 -5.62 3.80 -19.25
CA SER A 7 -5.32 2.44 -18.78
C SER A 7 -3.82 2.26 -18.50
N ALA A 8 -2.95 2.79 -19.37
CA ALA A 8 -1.51 2.75 -19.19
C ALA A 8 -1.06 3.57 -17.98
N LEU A 9 -1.59 4.79 -17.81
CA LEU A 9 -1.32 5.64 -16.66
C LEU A 9 -1.76 4.99 -15.34
N LEU A 10 -2.91 4.33 -15.32
CA LEU A 10 -3.39 3.62 -14.14
C LEU A 10 -2.45 2.48 -13.74
N ARG A 11 -2.01 1.65 -14.72
CA ARG A 11 -1.03 0.59 -14.48
C ARG A 11 0.28 1.13 -13.89
N VAL A 12 0.76 2.28 -14.39
CA VAL A 12 1.96 2.93 -13.84
C VAL A 12 1.74 3.38 -12.38
N ARG A 13 0.56 3.91 -12.05
CA ARG A 13 0.24 4.33 -10.67
C ARG A 13 0.11 3.12 -9.73
N GLU A 14 -0.52 2.04 -10.17
CA GLU A 14 -0.61 0.78 -9.44
C GLU A 14 0.76 0.17 -9.18
N HIS A 15 1.63 0.19 -10.17
CA HIS A 15 3.00 -0.28 -10.02
C HIS A 15 3.77 0.54 -8.99
N ARG A 16 3.67 1.88 -9.04
CA ARG A 16 4.32 2.76 -8.05
C ARG A 16 3.79 2.55 -6.63
N GLU A 17 2.49 2.34 -6.47
CA GLU A 17 1.89 2.00 -5.18
C GLU A 17 2.44 0.66 -4.66
N THR A 18 2.51 -0.35 -5.53
CA THR A 18 3.03 -1.68 -5.21
C THR A 18 4.51 -1.60 -4.79
N GLN A 19 5.34 -0.86 -5.53
CA GLN A 19 6.73 -0.61 -5.18
C GLN A 19 6.87 0.10 -3.83
N ALA A 20 6.06 1.13 -3.57
CA ALA A 20 6.08 1.84 -2.29
C ALA A 20 5.70 0.91 -1.12
N ARG A 21 4.71 0.04 -1.31
CA ARG A 21 4.31 -0.97 -0.31
C ARG A 21 5.41 -2.01 -0.07
N ALA A 22 6.07 -2.46 -1.13
CA ALA A 22 7.20 -3.39 -1.02
C ALA A 22 8.36 -2.77 -0.22
N GLN A 23 8.72 -1.52 -0.51
CA GLN A 23 9.73 -0.77 0.25
C GLN A 23 9.34 -0.59 1.72
N LEU A 24 8.07 -0.26 1.99
CA LEU A 24 7.57 -0.17 3.37
C LEU A 24 7.75 -1.49 4.12
N GLN A 25 7.44 -2.62 3.47
CA GLN A 25 7.61 -3.93 4.08
C GLN A 25 9.08 -4.25 4.35
N GLU A 26 9.98 -3.90 3.42
CA GLU A 26 11.42 -4.04 3.60
C GLU A 26 11.92 -3.24 4.82
N TYR A 27 11.55 -1.97 4.94
CA TYR A 27 11.94 -1.15 6.09
C TYR A 27 11.35 -1.64 7.41
N ARG A 28 10.13 -2.19 7.40
CA ARG A 28 9.54 -2.83 8.60
C ARG A 28 10.35 -4.04 9.05
N ASN A 29 10.78 -4.87 8.10
CA ASN A 29 11.63 -6.01 8.39
C ASN A 29 13.00 -5.56 8.95
N GLN A 30 13.62 -4.56 8.33
CA GLN A 30 14.88 -3.98 8.83
C GLN A 30 14.73 -3.40 10.25
N LEU A 31 13.64 -2.66 10.51
CA LEU A 31 13.34 -2.14 11.85
C LEU A 31 13.17 -3.26 12.87
N ALA A 32 12.49 -4.36 12.52
CA ALA A 32 12.35 -5.51 13.40
C ALA A 32 13.71 -6.11 13.76
N VAL A 33 14.63 -6.21 12.80
CA VAL A 33 16.02 -6.66 13.04
C VAL A 33 16.76 -5.69 13.97
N CYS A 34 16.66 -4.38 13.74
CA CYS A 34 17.28 -3.38 14.62
C CYS A 34 16.73 -3.45 16.05
N LYS A 35 15.41 -3.59 16.23
CA LYS A 35 14.79 -3.73 17.56
C LYS A 35 15.22 -5.01 18.28
N ARG A 36 15.35 -6.13 17.56
CA ARG A 36 15.91 -7.38 18.15
C ARG A 36 17.35 -7.17 18.60
N ARG A 37 18.19 -6.54 17.78
CA ARG A 37 19.59 -6.24 18.12
C ARG A 37 19.68 -5.29 19.33
N LEU A 38 18.82 -4.26 19.40
CA LEU A 38 18.74 -3.37 20.54
C LEU A 38 18.42 -4.13 21.83
N ASN A 39 17.39 -4.99 21.82
CA ASN A 39 17.02 -5.81 22.97
C ASN A 39 18.18 -6.74 23.41
N GLN A 40 18.83 -7.41 22.45
CA GLN A 40 20.01 -8.24 22.75
C GLN A 40 21.13 -7.45 23.43
N ARG A 41 21.42 -6.22 22.97
CA ARG A 41 22.45 -5.36 23.58
C ARG A 41 22.03 -4.86 24.97
N GLN A 42 20.76 -4.53 25.18
CA GLN A 42 20.22 -4.18 26.50
C GLN A 42 20.40 -5.34 27.49
N GLN A 43 20.04 -6.56 27.08
CA GLN A 43 20.24 -7.75 27.91
C GLN A 43 21.72 -8.02 28.19
N ALA A 44 22.61 -7.83 27.21
CA ALA A 44 24.05 -8.00 27.39
C ALA A 44 24.61 -7.01 28.42
N VAL A 45 24.22 -5.73 28.33
CA VAL A 45 24.62 -4.71 29.31
C VAL A 45 24.11 -5.06 30.71
N ALA A 46 22.83 -5.44 30.85
CA ALA A 46 22.25 -5.80 32.14
C ALA A 46 22.94 -7.02 32.77
N ARG A 47 23.20 -8.06 31.98
CA ARG A 47 23.96 -9.25 32.42
C ARG A 47 25.38 -8.86 32.85
N TYR A 48 26.08 -8.06 32.04
CA TYR A 48 27.43 -7.62 32.34
C TYR A 48 27.48 -6.79 33.63
N GLN A 49 26.56 -5.85 33.84
CA GLN A 49 26.47 -5.08 35.08
C GLN A 49 26.26 -5.98 36.31
N SER A 50 25.33 -6.93 36.23
CA SER A 50 25.10 -7.88 37.33
C SER A 50 26.29 -8.78 37.64
N TRP A 51 27.09 -9.11 36.62
CA TRP A 51 28.32 -9.88 36.77
C TRP A 51 29.45 -9.01 37.32
N LEU A 52 29.59 -7.78 36.81
CA LEU A 52 30.61 -6.82 37.22
C LEU A 52 30.54 -6.54 38.72
N SER A 53 29.35 -6.25 39.26
CA SER A 53 29.19 -5.99 40.70
C SER A 53 29.64 -7.17 41.57
N ARG A 54 29.34 -8.41 41.15
CA ARG A 54 29.81 -9.62 41.84
C ARG A 54 31.32 -9.78 41.74
N ARG A 55 31.87 -9.55 40.54
CA ARG A 55 33.30 -9.67 40.28
C ARG A 55 34.12 -8.63 41.02
N GLU A 56 33.64 -7.39 41.10
CA GLU A 56 34.28 -6.33 41.89
C GLU A 56 34.29 -6.69 43.39
N ALA A 57 33.20 -7.24 43.91
CA ALA A 57 33.14 -7.71 45.30
C ALA A 57 34.12 -8.86 45.57
N GLU A 58 34.23 -9.84 44.66
CA GLU A 58 35.21 -10.93 44.74
C GLU A 58 36.65 -10.41 44.73
N LEU A 59 36.99 -9.52 43.80
CA LEU A 59 38.33 -8.93 43.69
C LEU A 59 38.70 -8.12 44.94
N PHE A 60 37.73 -7.39 45.51
CA PHE A 60 37.92 -6.64 46.74
C PHE A 60 38.14 -7.58 47.94
N ALA A 61 37.35 -8.65 48.07
CA ALA A 61 37.53 -9.65 49.12
C ALA A 61 38.90 -10.33 49.04
N GLN A 62 39.37 -10.67 47.83
CA GLN A 62 40.71 -11.23 47.62
C GLN A 62 41.80 -10.26 48.11
N LEU A 63 41.67 -8.97 47.80
CA LEU A 63 42.62 -7.94 48.24
C LEU A 63 42.65 -7.80 49.77
N GLN A 64 41.51 -7.96 50.45
CA GLN A 64 41.44 -7.92 51.92
C GLN A 64 42.10 -9.13 52.60
N THR A 65 42.00 -10.31 52.00
CA THR A 65 42.51 -11.56 52.60
C THR A 65 44.02 -11.75 52.48
N GLN A 66 44.70 -11.00 51.61
CA GLN A 66 46.14 -11.15 51.36
C GLN A 66 46.91 -9.94 51.92
N PRO A 67 48.14 -10.15 52.43
CA PRO A 67 49.00 -9.03 52.80
C PRO A 67 49.28 -8.18 51.55
N ALA A 68 48.71 -6.96 51.53
CA ALA A 68 48.75 -6.09 50.37
C ALA A 68 50.19 -5.69 50.04
N LYS A 69 50.70 -6.19 48.91
CA LYS A 69 51.92 -5.67 48.29
C LYS A 69 51.52 -4.57 47.31
N LEU A 70 52.38 -3.58 47.08
CA LEU A 70 52.08 -2.50 46.12
C LEU A 70 51.65 -3.06 44.75
N ARG A 71 52.37 -4.08 44.26
CA ARG A 71 52.07 -4.77 43.00
C ARG A 71 50.68 -5.38 42.95
N THR A 72 50.19 -5.97 44.05
CA THR A 72 48.83 -6.56 44.06
C THR A 72 47.74 -5.50 43.95
N VAL A 73 47.98 -4.30 44.47
CA VAL A 73 47.07 -3.17 44.34
C VAL A 73 47.07 -2.64 42.90
N GLU A 74 48.25 -2.53 42.27
CA GLU A 74 48.38 -2.13 40.86
C GLU A 74 47.68 -3.11 39.92
N ASP A 75 47.86 -4.42 40.13
CA ASP A 75 47.21 -5.48 39.33
C ASP A 75 45.67 -5.43 39.47
N TYR A 76 45.17 -5.17 40.69
CA TYR A 76 43.74 -4.96 40.94
C TYR A 76 43.20 -3.74 40.17
N GLN A 77 43.90 -2.60 40.24
CA GLN A 77 43.51 -1.39 39.52
C GLN A 77 43.53 -1.59 38.00
N ALA A 78 44.54 -2.27 37.48
CA ALA A 78 44.64 -2.61 36.06
C ALA A 78 43.46 -3.50 35.62
N THR A 79 43.11 -4.50 36.43
CA THR A 79 41.95 -5.37 36.18
C THR A 79 40.65 -4.57 36.15
N LEU A 80 40.39 -3.73 37.15
CA LEU A 80 39.20 -2.87 37.19
C LEU A 80 39.13 -1.94 35.98
N LYS A 81 40.26 -1.36 35.56
CA LYS A 81 40.32 -0.51 34.37
C LYS A 81 39.92 -1.28 33.12
N GLY A 82 40.38 -2.54 32.98
CA GLY A 82 39.96 -3.44 31.90
C GLY A 82 38.45 -3.67 31.89
N LEU A 83 37.87 -4.01 33.05
CA LEU A 83 36.43 -4.24 33.20
C LEU A 83 35.57 -3.01 32.87
N ARG A 84 36.01 -1.82 33.28
CA ARG A 84 35.34 -0.55 32.94
C ARG A 84 35.41 -0.25 31.45
N THR A 85 36.56 -0.51 30.82
CA THR A 85 36.73 -0.35 29.37
C THR A 85 35.78 -1.27 28.58
N GLU A 86 35.60 -2.51 29.04
CA GLU A 86 34.62 -3.43 28.44
C GLU A 86 33.17 -2.96 28.64
N GLN A 87 32.84 -2.43 29.82
CA GLN A 87 31.54 -1.82 30.08
C GLN A 87 31.24 -0.67 29.12
N GLU A 88 32.19 0.25 28.95
CA GLU A 88 32.09 1.38 28.03
C GLU A 88 31.87 0.90 26.60
N LYS A 89 32.60 -0.12 26.13
CA LYS A 89 32.39 -0.71 24.81
C LYS A 89 30.97 -1.25 24.64
N LEU A 90 30.42 -1.94 25.65
CA LEU A 90 29.04 -2.44 25.60
C LEU A 90 28.01 -1.30 25.57
N LEU A 91 28.24 -0.24 26.33
CA LEU A 91 27.38 0.95 26.33
C LEU A 91 27.40 1.69 24.99
N VAL A 92 28.57 1.83 24.37
CA VAL A 92 28.69 2.39 23.00
C VAL A 92 27.91 1.54 21.99
N GLN A 93 28.06 0.22 22.05
CA GLN A 93 27.30 -0.69 21.16
C GLN A 93 25.79 -0.63 21.39
N LEU A 94 25.35 -0.46 22.64
CA LEU A 94 23.95 -0.25 22.98
C LEU A 94 23.43 1.05 22.36
N GLN A 95 24.19 2.13 22.49
CA GLN A 95 23.83 3.43 21.91
C GLN A 95 23.73 3.35 20.38
N GLN A 96 24.71 2.75 19.72
CA GLN A 96 24.66 2.52 18.26
C GLN A 96 23.43 1.71 17.83
N ALA A 97 23.05 0.67 18.60
CA ALA A 97 21.85 -0.12 18.31
C ALA A 97 20.57 0.70 18.49
N ARG A 98 20.54 1.61 19.47
CA ARG A 98 19.42 2.53 19.70
C ARG A 98 19.27 3.53 18.56
N ASP A 99 20.37 4.13 18.13
CA ASP A 99 20.39 5.08 17.01
C ASP A 99 19.94 4.40 15.71
N ALA A 100 20.41 3.17 15.45
CA ALA A 100 19.95 2.38 14.30
C ALA A 100 18.45 2.05 14.35
N ALA A 101 17.90 1.75 15.52
CA ALA A 101 16.46 1.53 15.68
C ALA A 101 15.67 2.83 15.42
N ASN A 102 16.12 3.96 15.97
CA ASN A 102 15.49 5.27 15.75
C ASN A 102 15.51 5.68 14.26
N GLN A 103 16.64 5.49 13.59
CA GLN A 103 16.77 5.72 12.14
C GLN A 103 15.81 4.81 11.35
N GLY A 104 15.72 3.53 11.72
CA GLY A 104 14.76 2.59 11.13
C GLY A 104 13.31 3.04 11.28
N GLU A 105 12.92 3.57 12.45
CA GLU A 105 11.58 4.13 12.67
C GLU A 105 11.31 5.35 11.78
N GLY A 106 12.31 6.21 11.60
CA GLY A 106 12.25 7.34 10.67
C GLY A 106 12.00 6.88 9.22
N LEU A 107 12.73 5.86 8.76
CA LEU A 107 12.56 5.29 7.42
C LEU A 107 11.17 4.67 7.20
N VAL A 108 10.65 3.92 8.18
CA VAL A 108 9.28 3.38 8.11
C VAL A 108 8.26 4.50 7.98
N LYS A 109 8.33 5.55 8.81
CA LYS A 109 7.40 6.70 8.72
C LYS A 109 7.46 7.38 7.35
N GLN A 110 8.66 7.57 6.80
CA GLN A 110 8.81 8.14 5.46
C GLN A 110 8.22 7.24 4.37
N ALA A 111 8.41 5.92 4.47
CA ALA A 111 7.84 4.96 3.53
C ALA A 111 6.30 4.90 3.62
N GLU A 112 5.72 4.99 4.82
CA GLU A 112 4.27 5.08 5.02
C GLU A 112 3.70 6.33 4.34
N ALA A 113 4.36 7.49 4.50
CA ALA A 113 3.96 8.70 3.79
C ALA A 113 4.04 8.56 2.26
N ARG A 114 5.05 7.84 1.74
CA ARG A 114 5.17 7.54 0.30
C ARG A 114 4.03 6.65 -0.19
N VAL A 115 3.68 5.60 0.56
CA VAL A 115 2.54 4.71 0.25
C VAL A 115 1.24 5.51 0.21
N GLN A 116 0.97 6.33 1.23
CA GLN A 116 -0.22 7.18 1.26
C GLN A 116 -0.27 8.15 0.07
N LYS A 117 0.85 8.78 -0.28
CA LYS A 117 0.94 9.68 -1.43
C LYS A 117 0.67 8.94 -2.75
N ALA A 118 1.21 7.73 -2.92
CA ALA A 118 0.99 6.91 -4.11
C ALA A 118 -0.48 6.46 -4.23
N ALA A 119 -1.07 6.02 -3.13
CA ALA A 119 -2.49 5.63 -3.06
C ALA A 119 -3.42 6.79 -3.42
N LYS A 120 -3.23 7.98 -2.81
CA LYS A 120 -4.00 9.18 -3.14
C LYS A 120 -3.86 9.59 -4.61
N ALA A 121 -2.67 9.42 -5.20
CA ALA A 121 -2.46 9.73 -6.61
C ALA A 121 -3.18 8.74 -7.54
N LYS A 122 -3.27 7.46 -7.17
CA LYS A 122 -4.06 6.45 -7.89
C LYS A 122 -5.56 6.73 -7.77
N GLU A 123 -6.05 7.00 -6.56
CA GLU A 123 -7.47 7.31 -6.29
C GLU A 123 -7.96 8.50 -7.12
N LYS A 124 -7.21 9.61 -7.12
CA LYS A 124 -7.52 10.78 -7.96
C LYS A 124 -7.62 10.42 -9.44
N LEU A 125 -6.71 9.58 -9.94
CA LEU A 125 -6.76 9.16 -11.35
C LEU A 125 -8.02 8.33 -11.63
N LEU A 126 -8.40 7.43 -10.72
CA LEU A 126 -9.64 6.66 -10.82
C LEU A 126 -10.87 7.58 -10.87
N GLU A 127 -10.95 8.56 -9.97
CA GLU A 127 -12.02 9.57 -9.99
C GLU A 127 -12.09 10.31 -11.33
N PHE A 128 -10.95 10.75 -11.87
CA PHE A 128 -10.90 11.41 -13.19
C PHE A 128 -11.39 10.49 -14.30
N THR A 129 -10.96 9.23 -14.32
CA THR A 129 -11.42 8.27 -15.35
C THR A 129 -12.91 7.96 -15.23
N ALA A 130 -13.47 7.92 -14.02
CA ALA A 130 -14.90 7.73 -13.80
C ALA A 130 -15.71 8.92 -14.32
N ARG A 131 -15.27 10.15 -14.01
CA ARG A 131 -15.90 11.38 -14.52
C ARG A 131 -15.83 11.46 -16.04
N GLN A 132 -14.70 11.09 -16.64
CA GLN A 132 -14.54 11.09 -18.10
C GLN A 132 -15.51 10.10 -18.76
N ARG A 133 -15.59 8.86 -18.25
CA ARG A 133 -16.54 7.85 -18.77
C ARG A 133 -17.98 8.33 -18.67
N GLN A 134 -18.35 8.96 -17.56
CA GLN A 134 -19.68 9.53 -17.40
C GLN A 134 -19.96 10.65 -18.41
N ALA A 135 -18.96 11.51 -18.68
CA ALA A 135 -19.09 12.57 -19.68
C ALA A 135 -19.22 12.00 -21.10
N ASP A 136 -18.40 11.01 -21.45
CA ASP A 136 -18.46 10.32 -22.74
C ASP A 136 -19.82 9.62 -22.94
N GLN A 137 -20.35 9.00 -21.88
CA GLN A 137 -21.65 8.34 -21.92
C GLN A 137 -22.80 9.32 -22.13
N ARG A 138 -22.79 10.47 -21.44
CA ARG A 138 -23.78 11.54 -21.70
C ARG A 138 -23.68 12.09 -23.12
N GLN A 139 -22.48 12.21 -23.67
CA GLN A 139 -22.30 12.65 -25.06
C GLN A 139 -22.86 11.64 -26.06
N GLN A 140 -22.73 10.33 -25.78
CA GLN A 140 -23.35 9.28 -26.59
C GLN A 140 -24.87 9.36 -26.51
N GLU A 141 -25.43 9.48 -25.30
CA GLU A 141 -26.87 9.65 -25.09
C GLU A 141 -27.41 10.86 -25.87
N TYR A 142 -26.74 12.02 -25.79
CA TYR A 142 -27.14 13.20 -26.57
C TYR A 142 -27.04 13.01 -28.09
N ALA A 143 -26.03 12.27 -28.56
CA ALA A 143 -25.88 12.00 -29.99
C ALA A 143 -26.99 11.06 -30.49
N GLU A 144 -27.33 10.02 -29.72
CA GLU A 144 -28.43 9.11 -30.02
C GLU A 144 -29.78 9.84 -30.01
N GLU A 145 -30.03 10.72 -29.04
CA GLU A 145 -31.23 11.56 -29.00
C GLU A 145 -31.34 12.47 -30.23
N ALA A 146 -30.24 13.11 -30.65
CA ALA A 146 -30.21 13.94 -31.85
C ALA A 146 -30.50 13.14 -33.14
N GLU A 147 -29.94 11.93 -33.26
CA GLU A 147 -30.22 11.05 -34.40
C GLU A 147 -31.71 10.64 -34.46
N LEU A 148 -32.33 10.36 -33.31
CA LEU A 148 -33.76 10.05 -33.24
C LEU A 148 -34.64 11.23 -33.64
N GLU A 149 -34.26 12.46 -33.25
CA GLU A 149 -34.93 13.68 -33.68
C GLU A 149 -34.83 13.90 -35.19
N GLU A 150 -33.65 13.69 -35.79
CA GLU A 150 -33.46 13.78 -37.25
C GLU A 150 -34.33 12.78 -38.03
N VAL A 151 -34.44 11.55 -37.53
CA VAL A 151 -35.31 10.51 -38.11
C VAL A 151 -36.78 10.89 -37.96
N ALA A 152 -37.19 11.41 -36.80
CA ALA A 152 -38.55 11.86 -36.56
C ALA A 152 -38.96 13.01 -37.49
N VAL A 153 -38.09 14.01 -37.65
CA VAL A 153 -38.29 15.16 -38.55
C VAL A 153 -38.35 14.70 -40.02
N SER A 154 -37.45 13.82 -40.44
CA SER A 154 -37.43 13.27 -41.81
C SER A 154 -38.67 12.44 -42.13
N GLY A 155 -39.12 11.61 -41.18
CA GLY A 155 -40.33 10.80 -41.32
C GLY A 155 -41.62 11.62 -41.43
N LEU A 156 -41.72 12.71 -40.67
CA LEU A 156 -42.82 13.68 -40.77
C LEU A 156 -42.84 14.35 -42.16
N CYS A 157 -41.68 14.66 -42.73
CA CYS A 157 -41.57 15.26 -44.06
C CYS A 157 -42.01 14.28 -45.18
N CYS A 158 -41.60 13.00 -45.11
CA CYS A 158 -42.04 12.00 -46.07
C CYS A 158 -43.56 11.74 -46.03
N CYS A 159 -44.18 11.76 -44.85
CA CYS A 159 -45.63 11.62 -44.74
C CYS A 159 -46.37 12.81 -45.37
N ALA A 160 -45.90 14.04 -45.12
CA ALA A 160 -46.48 15.24 -45.71
C ALA A 160 -46.39 15.22 -47.26
N VAL A 161 -45.26 14.81 -47.82
CA VAL A 161 -45.06 14.68 -49.27
C VAL A 161 -45.96 13.60 -49.87
N LEU A 162 -46.13 12.45 -49.21
CA LEU A 162 -47.01 11.37 -49.69
C LEU A 162 -48.49 11.79 -49.69
N THR A 163 -48.95 12.58 -48.72
CA THR A 163 -50.30 13.18 -48.76
C THR A 163 -50.46 14.22 -49.87
N ALA A 164 -49.41 15.00 -50.17
CA ALA A 164 -49.47 16.04 -51.19
C ALA A 164 -49.53 15.47 -52.63
N VAL A 165 -48.91 14.32 -52.90
CA VAL A 165 -48.89 13.68 -54.23
C VAL A 165 -50.15 12.84 -54.51
N GLY A 166 -51.13 12.81 -53.59
CA GLY A 166 -52.41 12.13 -53.81
C GLY A 166 -52.32 10.60 -53.86
N VAL A 167 -51.20 10.02 -53.39
CA VAL A 167 -51.05 8.57 -53.24
C VAL A 167 -51.90 8.14 -52.05
N ARG A 168 -53.14 7.71 -52.31
CA ARG A 168 -54.01 7.15 -51.28
C ARG A 168 -53.30 5.94 -50.66
N PRO A 169 -53.11 5.89 -49.32
CA PRO A 169 -52.55 4.71 -48.69
C PRO A 169 -53.44 3.51 -49.01
N ARG A 170 -52.88 2.49 -49.68
CA ARG A 170 -53.55 1.20 -49.87
C ARG A 170 -53.79 0.61 -48.49
N THR A 171 -55.04 0.64 -48.05
CA THR A 171 -55.51 -0.07 -46.86
C THR A 171 -55.45 -1.57 -47.14
N HIS A 172 -54.27 -2.18 -46.99
CA HIS A 172 -54.16 -3.63 -46.95
C HIS A 172 -54.57 -4.12 -45.55
N PRO A 173 -55.66 -4.90 -45.40
CA PRO A 173 -56.00 -5.54 -44.14
C PRO A 173 -55.03 -6.70 -43.91
N TYR A 174 -53.92 -6.43 -43.22
CA TYR A 174 -53.08 -7.50 -42.68
C TYR A 174 -53.74 -8.06 -41.43
N HIS A 175 -54.48 -9.16 -41.59
CA HIS A 175 -54.82 -10.05 -40.48
C HIS A 175 -53.54 -10.64 -39.89
N ARG A 176 -53.06 -10.05 -38.80
CA ARG A 176 -51.95 -10.60 -38.01
C ARG A 176 -52.52 -11.66 -37.08
N THR A 177 -52.32 -12.93 -37.40
CA THR A 177 -52.56 -14.03 -36.46
C THR A 177 -51.59 -13.91 -35.27
N PRO A 178 -52.04 -14.12 -34.03
CA PRO A 178 -51.18 -14.09 -32.85
C PRO A 178 -50.21 -15.28 -32.92
N ARG A 179 -48.90 -14.99 -33.05
CA ARG A 179 -47.85 -16.00 -32.93
C ARG A 179 -47.69 -16.30 -31.45
N ALA A 180 -47.97 -17.55 -31.08
CA ALA A 180 -47.87 -18.06 -29.71
C ALA A 180 -46.50 -17.71 -29.08
N ALA A 181 -46.55 -17.24 -27.84
CA ALA A 181 -45.40 -16.97 -27.01
C ALA A 181 -44.58 -18.25 -26.81
N GLY A 182 -43.46 -18.36 -27.50
CA GLY A 182 -42.41 -19.32 -27.18
C GLY A 182 -41.78 -18.92 -25.86
N GLY A 183 -42.05 -19.70 -24.81
CA GLY A 183 -41.48 -19.49 -23.49
C GLY A 183 -39.95 -19.48 -23.55
N ILE A 184 -39.35 -18.44 -22.99
CA ILE A 184 -37.92 -18.38 -22.75
C ILE A 184 -37.64 -19.33 -21.57
N PRO A 185 -36.84 -20.40 -21.73
CA PRO A 185 -36.45 -21.23 -20.61
C PRO A 185 -35.58 -20.42 -19.65
N LYS A 186 -35.97 -20.40 -18.37
CA LYS A 186 -35.14 -19.86 -17.28
C LYS A 186 -33.81 -20.65 -17.24
N PRO A 187 -32.65 -19.98 -17.24
CA PRO A 187 -31.39 -20.67 -16.96
C PRO A 187 -31.41 -21.18 -15.51
N ALA A 188 -31.05 -22.45 -15.35
CA ALA A 188 -30.90 -23.08 -14.04
C ALA A 188 -29.81 -22.37 -13.21
N PRO A 189 -29.97 -22.25 -11.88
CA PRO A 189 -28.89 -21.76 -11.04
C PRO A 189 -27.77 -22.80 -11.02
N ASN A 190 -26.63 -22.46 -11.63
CA ASN A 190 -25.40 -23.20 -11.41
C ASN A 190 -25.02 -23.07 -9.94
N ALA A 191 -25.23 -24.17 -9.21
CA ALA A 191 -24.54 -24.44 -7.96
C ALA A 191 -23.05 -24.57 -8.27
N CYS A 192 -22.27 -23.57 -7.88
CA CYS A 192 -20.83 -23.72 -7.71
C CYS A 192 -20.55 -23.76 -6.21
N TRP A 193 -19.89 -24.85 -5.83
CA TRP A 193 -19.28 -25.14 -4.54
C TRP A 193 -18.10 -24.20 -4.26
#